data_AF-A0A850DDM1-F1
#
_entry.id   AF-A0A850DDM1-F1
#
_cell.length_a   1.000
_cell.length_b   1.000
_cell.length_c   1.000
_cell.angle_alpha   90.00
_cell.angle_beta   90.00
_cell.angle_gamma   90.00
#
_symmetry.space_group_name_H-M   'P 1'
#
loop_
_entity.id
_entity.type
_entity.pdbx_description
1 polymer ?
#
loop_
_entity_poly.entity_id
_entity_poly.type
_entity_poly.pdbx_seq_one_letter_code
_entity_poly.pdbx_strand_id
1 'polypeptide(L)'
;MSARDLARRTPATRDRYLDLLRVFALAAVVVGHWLMVVLTPTADGGTRIGNALAALPALQPLTWVFQVMPLFFFVGGFAHAGALRRNLGYGEFVRARAARLLAPTAVFVLVWLAAAAVIELCGADGGLLRTATGLIGQPLWFVGVYLGVVALAPPMWRVHKRFGVAAPVVLAFGVVAVDALRFGAGLERLGLVNLALVWTAVHQLGYLY
;
A
#
# COMPACT_ATOMS: atom_id res chain seq x y z
N MET A 1 35.20 -5.43 0.16
CA MET A 1 34.54 -5.14 1.46
C MET A 1 33.27 -5.98 1.54
N SER A 2 33.18 -6.94 2.46
CA SER A 2 32.10 -7.95 2.48
C SER A 2 30.80 -7.39 3.07
N ALA A 3 29.64 -7.88 2.62
CA ALA A 3 28.33 -7.53 3.19
C ALA A 3 28.26 -7.75 4.71
N ARG A 4 29.02 -8.71 5.24
CA ARG A 4 29.16 -8.95 6.69
C ARG A 4 29.87 -7.82 7.45
N ASP A 5 30.75 -7.07 6.79
CA ASP A 5 31.52 -6.00 7.42
C ASP A 5 30.78 -4.66 7.41
N LEU A 6 29.89 -4.45 6.45
CA LEU A 6 28.87 -3.38 6.50
C LEU A 6 27.82 -3.68 7.56
N ALA A 7 27.39 -4.94 7.69
CA ALA A 7 26.43 -5.37 8.70
C ALA A 7 26.94 -5.15 10.14
N ARG A 8 28.23 -5.36 10.40
CA ARG A 8 28.82 -5.13 11.74
C ARG A 8 28.99 -3.66 12.12
N ARG A 9 29.07 -2.75 11.15
CA ARG A 9 29.31 -1.31 11.38
C ARG A 9 28.04 -0.47 11.55
N THR A 10 26.86 -1.07 11.41
CA THR A 10 25.59 -0.35 11.55
C THR A 10 25.00 -0.56 12.96
N PRO A 11 24.64 0.52 13.70
CA PRO A 11 24.16 0.45 15.08
C PRO A 11 23.01 -0.54 15.29
N ALA A 12 23.03 -1.29 16.41
CA ALA A 12 22.01 -2.29 16.76
C ALA A 12 20.58 -1.73 16.94
N THR A 13 20.43 -0.41 17.00
CA THR A 13 19.15 0.30 17.05
C THR A 13 18.44 0.38 15.70
N ARG A 14 19.12 0.05 14.59
CA ARG A 14 18.55 0.07 13.24
C ARG A 14 18.10 -1.35 12.86
N ASP A 15 16.79 -1.52 12.77
CA ASP A 15 16.15 -2.80 12.46
C ASP A 15 16.46 -3.21 11.02
N ARG A 16 17.47 -4.07 10.87
CA ARG A 16 18.02 -4.51 9.57
C ARG A 16 16.97 -5.19 8.71
N TYR A 17 15.98 -5.81 9.34
CA TYR A 17 14.86 -6.43 8.65
C TYR A 17 13.99 -5.37 7.95
N LEU A 18 13.71 -4.24 8.62
CA LEU A 18 12.97 -3.13 8.02
C LEU A 18 13.73 -2.44 6.88
N ASP A 19 15.06 -2.34 6.96
CA ASP A 19 15.87 -1.78 5.87
C ASP A 19 15.90 -2.71 4.65
N LEU A 20 16.16 -4.02 4.84
CA LEU A 20 16.17 -5.00 3.74
C LEU A 20 14.82 -5.03 3.02
N LEU A 21 13.75 -4.87 3.78
CA LEU A 21 12.38 -4.94 3.29
C LEU A 21 11.94 -3.63 2.61
N ARG A 22 12.45 -2.47 3.03
CA ARG A 22 12.34 -1.23 2.23
C ARG A 22 13.07 -1.35 0.91
N VAL A 23 14.28 -1.91 0.91
CA VAL A 23 15.06 -2.10 -0.31
C VAL A 23 14.33 -3.06 -1.24
N PHE A 24 13.79 -4.17 -0.73
CA PHE A 24 12.99 -5.11 -1.52
C PHE A 24 11.70 -4.46 -2.04
N ALA A 25 10.96 -3.72 -1.22
CA ALA A 25 9.76 -3.01 -1.65
C ALA A 25 10.07 -1.95 -2.72
N LEU A 26 11.15 -1.19 -2.56
CA LEU A 26 11.61 -0.21 -3.54
C LEU A 26 12.01 -0.90 -4.85
N ALA A 27 12.75 -2.01 -4.79
CA ALA A 27 13.13 -2.80 -5.95
C ALA A 27 11.90 -3.38 -6.67
N ALA A 28 10.94 -3.95 -5.94
CA ALA A 28 9.70 -4.49 -6.50
C ALA A 28 8.86 -3.40 -7.17
N VAL A 29 8.76 -2.20 -6.57
CA VAL A 29 8.08 -1.04 -7.15
C VAL A 29 8.80 -0.59 -8.42
N VAL A 30 10.12 -0.44 -8.39
CA VAL A 30 10.91 -0.02 -9.55
C VAL A 30 10.77 -1.03 -10.69
N VAL A 31 11.00 -2.31 -10.43
CA VAL A 31 10.87 -3.37 -11.46
C VAL A 31 9.43 -3.44 -11.99
N GLY A 32 8.42 -3.33 -11.12
CA GLY A 32 7.02 -3.30 -11.53
C GLY A 32 6.69 -2.11 -12.43
N HIS A 33 7.19 -0.91 -12.12
CA HIS A 33 7.00 0.27 -12.97
C HIS A 33 7.72 0.12 -14.32
N TRP A 34 8.94 -0.42 -14.33
CA TRP A 34 9.68 -0.68 -15.56
C TRP A 34 8.99 -1.69 -16.46
N LEU A 35 8.33 -2.72 -15.90
CA LEU A 35 7.55 -3.68 -16.67
C LEU A 35 6.17 -3.16 -17.11
N MET A 36 5.59 -2.22 -16.36
CA MET A 36 4.29 -1.62 -16.70
C MET A 36 4.38 -0.55 -17.80
N VAL A 37 5.56 0.03 -18.04
CA VAL A 37 5.78 0.97 -19.14
C VAL A 37 5.97 0.18 -20.42
N VAL A 38 4.86 -0.09 -21.13
CA VAL A 38 4.92 -0.42 -22.56
C VAL A 38 4.22 0.67 -23.34
N LEU A 39 5.00 1.30 -24.22
CA LEU A 39 4.53 2.26 -25.19
C LEU A 39 3.98 1.46 -26.38
N THR A 40 2.65 1.32 -26.45
CA THR A 40 2.02 0.72 -27.63
C THR A 40 1.70 1.84 -28.64
N PRO A 41 2.22 1.76 -29.88
CA PRO A 41 1.80 2.65 -30.96
C PRO A 41 0.30 2.49 -31.22
N THR A 42 -0.43 3.60 -31.27
CA THR A 42 -1.85 3.64 -31.63
C THR A 42 -1.95 3.80 -33.15
N ALA A 43 -2.97 3.21 -33.78
CA ALA A 43 -3.19 3.28 -35.23
C ALA A 43 -3.29 4.73 -35.77
N ASP A 44 -3.63 5.70 -34.90
CA ASP A 44 -3.76 7.11 -35.23
C ASP A 44 -2.47 7.93 -35.05
N GLY A 45 -1.30 7.28 -34.92
CA GLY A 45 0.00 7.96 -34.77
C GLY A 45 0.33 8.47 -33.36
N GLY A 46 -0.52 8.20 -32.37
CA GLY A 46 -0.27 8.51 -30.95
C GLY A 46 0.39 7.36 -30.17
N THR A 47 1.07 7.66 -29.06
CA THR A 47 1.64 6.64 -28.16
C THR A 47 0.72 6.41 -26.97
N ARG A 48 0.17 5.20 -26.82
CA ARG A 48 -0.60 4.83 -25.61
C ARG A 48 0.36 4.21 -24.59
N ILE A 49 0.34 4.73 -23.37
CA ILE A 49 0.96 4.06 -22.22
C ILE A 49 0.03 2.91 -21.84
N GLY A 50 0.37 1.70 -22.27
CA GLY A 50 -0.38 0.48 -21.99
C GLY A 50 0.33 -0.40 -20.96
N ASN A 51 -0.44 -1.15 -20.17
CA ASN A 51 0.10 -2.15 -19.25
C ASN A 51 0.30 -3.49 -19.98
N ALA A 52 1.52 -3.81 -20.39
CA ALA A 52 1.81 -5.07 -21.11
C ALA A 52 1.47 -6.34 -20.30
N LEU A 53 1.45 -6.24 -18.96
CA LEU A 53 1.04 -7.32 -18.06
C LEU A 53 -0.46 -7.66 -18.17
N ALA A 54 -1.29 -6.69 -18.58
CA ALA A 54 -2.71 -6.90 -18.83
C ALA A 54 -2.99 -7.37 -20.26
N ALA A 55 -2.12 -7.04 -21.22
CA ALA A 55 -2.29 -7.37 -22.63
C ALA A 55 -1.86 -8.80 -23.00
N LEU A 56 -0.96 -9.41 -22.22
CA LEU A 56 -0.47 -10.78 -22.44
C LEU A 56 -0.96 -11.72 -21.33
N PRO A 57 -1.85 -12.71 -21.63
CA PRO A 57 -2.35 -13.66 -20.64
C PRO A 57 -1.24 -14.42 -19.89
N ALA A 58 -0.14 -14.73 -20.58
CA ALA A 58 1.01 -15.42 -20.00
C ALA A 58 1.77 -14.58 -18.94
N LEU A 59 1.64 -13.25 -18.97
CA LEU A 59 2.24 -12.35 -17.98
C LEU A 59 1.29 -12.02 -16.82
N GLN A 60 0.03 -12.45 -16.87
CA GLN A 60 -0.93 -12.23 -15.77
C GLN A 60 -0.47 -12.81 -14.43
N PRO A 61 0.14 -14.00 -14.32
CA PRO A 61 0.67 -14.48 -13.03
C PRO A 61 1.73 -13.55 -12.45
N LEU A 62 2.46 -12.83 -13.30
CA LEU A 62 3.47 -11.88 -12.87
C LEU A 62 2.83 -10.66 -12.16
N THR A 63 1.56 -10.32 -12.47
CA THR A 63 0.82 -9.29 -11.73
C THR A 63 0.66 -9.65 -10.24
N TRP A 64 0.56 -10.94 -9.91
CA TRP A 64 0.48 -11.42 -8.53
C TRP A 64 1.80 -11.26 -7.79
N VAL A 65 2.92 -11.48 -8.49
CA VAL A 65 4.27 -11.27 -7.94
C VAL A 65 4.56 -9.79 -7.74
N PHE A 66 4.11 -8.94 -8.67
CA PHE A 66 4.24 -7.49 -8.58
C PHE A 66 3.16 -6.81 -7.74
N GLN A 67 2.24 -7.55 -7.12
CA GLN A 67 1.36 -6.98 -6.11
C GLN A 67 2.17 -6.65 -4.86
N VAL A 68 2.76 -5.46 -4.86
CA VAL A 68 3.54 -4.96 -3.72
C VAL A 68 2.62 -4.60 -2.54
N MET A 69 1.34 -4.35 -2.80
CA MET A 69 0.37 -3.93 -1.79
C MET A 69 0.23 -4.91 -0.62
N PRO A 70 -0.10 -6.21 -0.80
CA PRO A 70 -0.16 -7.18 0.30
C PRO A 70 1.12 -7.21 1.15
N LEU A 71 2.28 -7.13 0.50
CA LEU A 71 3.56 -7.09 1.19
C LEU A 71 3.66 -5.85 2.09
N PHE A 72 3.30 -4.65 1.59
CA PHE A 72 3.29 -3.43 2.41
C PHE A 72 2.42 -3.57 3.68
N PHE A 73 1.25 -4.19 3.59
CA PHE A 73 0.38 -4.41 4.75
C PHE A 73 0.95 -5.45 5.71
N PHE A 74 1.47 -6.57 5.22
CA PHE A 74 2.12 -7.59 6.04
C PHE A 74 3.31 -7.02 6.83
N VAL A 75 4.17 -6.26 6.14
CA VAL A 75 5.34 -5.60 6.72
C VAL A 75 4.93 -4.52 7.71
N GLY A 76 3.90 -3.74 7.38
CA GLY A 76 3.26 -2.82 8.31
C GLY A 76 2.79 -3.53 9.57
N GLY A 77 2.23 -4.74 9.43
CA GLY A 77 1.85 -5.64 10.52
C GLY A 77 3.00 -5.88 11.48
N PHE A 78 4.06 -6.49 10.98
CA PHE A 78 5.26 -6.80 11.76
C PHE A 78 5.84 -5.55 12.47
N ALA A 79 6.00 -4.44 11.74
CA ALA A 79 6.53 -3.20 12.28
C ALA A 79 5.62 -2.57 13.35
N HIS A 80 4.29 -2.72 13.23
CA HIS A 80 3.32 -2.24 14.20
C HIS A 80 3.29 -3.13 15.43
N ALA A 81 3.35 -4.46 15.28
CA ALA A 81 3.47 -5.39 16.40
C ALA A 81 4.70 -5.08 17.26
N GLY A 82 5.88 -4.87 16.65
CA GLY A 82 7.09 -4.49 17.39
C GLY A 82 6.94 -3.19 18.19
N ALA A 83 6.28 -2.18 17.61
CA ALA A 83 6.01 -0.92 18.30
C ALA A 83 4.95 -1.05 19.41
N LEU A 84 3.92 -1.86 19.21
CA LEU A 84 2.85 -2.11 20.18
C LEU A 84 3.30 -3.05 21.32
N ARG A 85 4.29 -3.94 21.08
CA ARG A 85 4.98 -4.71 22.12
C ARG A 85 5.72 -3.79 23.11
N ARG A 86 6.16 -2.61 22.67
CA ARG A 86 6.77 -1.56 23.52
C ARG A 86 5.74 -0.72 24.30
N ASN A 87 4.46 -1.12 24.29
CA ASN A 87 3.38 -0.56 25.11
C ASN A 87 3.12 0.93 24.89
N LEU A 88 3.29 1.42 23.65
CA LEU A 88 2.93 2.78 23.26
C LEU A 88 1.42 3.02 23.44
N GLY A 89 1.05 4.20 23.96
CA GLY A 89 -0.35 4.62 24.02
C GLY A 89 -0.97 4.73 22.63
N TYR A 90 -2.29 4.49 22.53
CA TYR A 90 -3.03 4.53 21.25
C TYR A 90 -2.76 5.81 20.46
N GLY A 91 -2.97 6.97 21.10
CA GLY A 91 -2.82 8.27 20.47
C GLY A 91 -1.37 8.57 20.04
N GLU A 92 -0.39 8.14 20.83
CA GLU A 92 1.03 8.31 20.50
C GLU A 92 1.42 7.47 19.28
N PHE A 93 1.00 6.20 19.26
CA PHE A 93 1.24 5.30 18.14
C PHE A 93 0.63 5.83 16.84
N VAL A 94 -0.66 6.18 16.86
CA VAL A 94 -1.37 6.67 15.67
C VAL A 94 -0.77 8.00 15.21
N ARG A 95 -0.54 8.95 16.12
CA ARG A 95 0.04 10.26 15.78
C ARG A 95 1.43 10.14 15.17
N ALA A 96 2.31 9.33 15.76
CA ALA A 96 3.68 9.18 15.26
C ALA A 96 3.72 8.58 13.84
N ARG A 97 2.82 7.63 13.55
CA ARG A 97 2.73 7.00 12.22
C ARG A 97 2.00 7.87 11.21
N ALA A 98 0.89 8.49 11.62
CA ALA A 98 0.15 9.44 10.80
C ALA A 98 1.03 10.63 10.40
N ALA A 99 1.76 11.25 11.33
CA ALA A 99 2.63 12.38 11.00
C ALA A 99 3.74 12.02 10.00
N ARG A 100 4.36 10.84 10.15
CA ARG A 100 5.40 10.36 9.22
C ARG A 100 4.88 10.07 7.82
N LEU A 101 3.60 9.73 7.70
CA LEU A 101 2.98 9.42 6.41
C LEU A 101 2.33 10.66 5.78
N LEU A 102 1.58 11.44 6.58
CA LEU A 102 0.88 12.64 6.13
C LEU A 102 1.82 13.78 5.78
N ALA A 103 2.97 13.94 6.45
CA ALA A 103 3.88 15.03 6.11
C ALA A 103 4.46 14.92 4.69
N PRO A 104 5.02 13.77 4.25
CA PRO A 104 5.40 13.58 2.84
C PRO A 104 4.21 13.67 1.88
N THR A 105 3.05 13.11 2.25
CA THR A 105 1.85 13.18 1.41
C THR A 105 1.36 14.62 1.23
N ALA A 106 1.39 15.45 2.27
CA ALA A 106 1.01 16.86 2.18
C ALA A 106 1.94 17.63 1.24
N VAL A 107 3.26 17.43 1.36
CA VAL A 107 4.23 18.02 0.43
C VAL A 107 3.95 17.59 -1.01
N PHE A 108 3.72 16.29 -1.24
CA PHE A 108 3.38 15.77 -2.55
C PHE A 108 2.11 16.40 -3.13
N VAL A 109 1.03 16.49 -2.33
CA VAL A 109 -0.23 17.11 -2.73
C VAL A 109 -0.02 18.59 -3.04
N LEU A 110 0.72 19.33 -2.21
CA LEU A 110 0.99 20.76 -2.43
C LEU A 110 1.79 21.00 -3.70
N VAL A 111 2.86 20.25 -3.94
CA VAL A 111 3.66 20.33 -5.16
C VAL A 111 2.80 20.05 -6.38
N TRP A 112 1.92 19.05 -6.28
CA TRP A 112 1.04 18.71 -7.40
C TRP A 112 -0.03 19.77 -7.65
N LEU A 113 -0.67 20.30 -6.60
CA LEU A 113 -1.64 21.39 -6.72
C LEU A 113 -0.98 22.63 -7.33
N ALA A 114 0.26 22.95 -6.94
CA ALA A 114 1.03 24.04 -7.53
C ALA A 114 1.32 23.79 -9.03
N ALA A 115 1.77 22.59 -9.39
CA ALA A 115 2.00 22.22 -10.78
C ALA A 115 0.71 22.30 -11.62
N ALA A 116 -0.40 21.79 -11.08
CA ALA A 116 -1.72 21.87 -11.69
C ALA A 116 -2.17 23.32 -11.92
N ALA A 117 -2.00 24.20 -10.92
CA ALA A 117 -2.33 25.61 -11.03
C ALA A 117 -1.48 26.33 -12.09
N VAL A 118 -0.17 26.04 -12.17
CA VAL A 118 0.71 26.62 -13.20
C VAL A 118 0.28 26.20 -14.61
N ILE A 119 -0.06 24.92 -14.79
CA ILE A 119 -0.54 24.38 -16.08
C ILE A 119 -1.84 25.07 -16.52
N GLU A 120 -2.77 25.26 -15.59
CA GLU A 120 -4.04 25.94 -15.86
C GLU A 120 -3.83 27.42 -16.22
N LEU A 121 -2.93 28.11 -15.51
CA LEU A 121 -2.54 29.49 -15.82
C LEU A 121 -1.83 29.64 -17.17
N CYS A 122 -1.17 28.57 -17.66
CA CYS A 122 -0.55 28.55 -18.99
C CYS A 122 -1.54 28.23 -20.13
N GLY A 123 -2.84 28.09 -19.84
CA GLY A 123 -3.89 27.95 -20.87
C GLY A 123 -4.02 26.54 -21.46
N ALA A 124 -3.53 25.51 -20.77
CA ALA A 124 -3.75 24.12 -21.19
C ALA A 124 -5.21 23.71 -20.90
N ASP A 125 -5.91 23.18 -21.92
CA ASP A 125 -7.29 22.72 -21.80
C ASP A 125 -7.49 21.80 -20.57
N GLY A 126 -8.58 22.03 -19.82
CA GLY A 126 -8.92 21.36 -18.55
C GLY A 126 -9.05 19.82 -18.57
N GLY A 127 -8.78 19.19 -19.71
CA GLY A 127 -8.54 17.75 -19.81
C GLY A 127 -7.28 17.29 -19.06
N LEU A 128 -6.22 18.11 -19.02
CA LEU A 128 -4.98 17.75 -18.31
C LEU A 128 -5.17 17.71 -16.79
N LEU A 129 -5.97 18.63 -16.24
CA LEU A 129 -6.29 18.68 -14.81
C LEU A 129 -7.08 17.44 -14.36
N ARG A 130 -8.01 16.96 -15.19
CA ARG A 130 -8.82 15.77 -14.91
C ARG A 130 -7.97 14.50 -14.91
N THR A 131 -7.07 14.37 -15.88
CA THR A 131 -6.09 13.28 -15.96
C THR A 131 -5.10 13.35 -14.79
N ALA A 132 -4.60 14.54 -14.47
CA ALA A 132 -3.71 14.78 -13.35
C ALA A 132 -4.35 14.44 -11.99
N THR A 133 -5.63 14.77 -11.79
CA THR A 133 -6.36 14.43 -10.56
C THR A 133 -6.56 12.91 -10.43
N GLY A 134 -6.83 12.21 -11.54
CA GLY A 134 -6.91 10.75 -11.57
C GLY A 134 -5.59 10.06 -11.20
N LEU A 135 -4.45 10.63 -11.63
CA LEU A 135 -3.11 10.13 -11.33
C LEU A 135 -2.76 10.17 -9.83
N ILE A 136 -3.16 11.23 -9.12
CA ILE A 136 -2.92 11.34 -7.67
C ILE A 136 -3.92 10.51 -6.86
N GLY A 137 -5.13 10.30 -7.38
CA GLY A 137 -6.22 9.64 -6.65
C GLY A 137 -5.81 8.27 -6.11
N GLN A 138 -5.08 7.49 -6.90
CA GLN A 138 -4.63 6.14 -6.52
C GLN A 138 -3.60 6.15 -5.36
N PRO A 139 -2.53 6.96 -5.40
CA PRO A 139 -1.64 7.16 -4.25
C PRO A 139 -2.36 7.65 -2.97
N LEU A 140 -3.27 8.62 -3.07
CA LEU A 140 -3.98 9.14 -1.89
C LEU A 140 -4.93 8.10 -1.31
N TRP A 141 -5.59 7.34 -2.16
CA TRP A 141 -6.43 6.22 -1.74
C TRP A 141 -5.63 5.19 -0.94
N PHE A 142 -4.44 4.82 -1.41
CA PHE A 142 -3.55 3.91 -0.68
C PHE A 142 -3.18 4.46 0.70
N VAL A 143 -2.81 5.75 0.78
CA VAL A 143 -2.51 6.43 2.05
C VAL A 143 -3.71 6.37 2.99
N GLY A 144 -4.92 6.66 2.50
CA GLY A 144 -6.15 6.60 3.30
C GLY A 144 -6.43 5.21 3.87
N VAL A 145 -6.33 4.17 3.04
CA VAL A 145 -6.52 2.77 3.47
C VAL A 145 -5.46 2.37 4.50
N TYR A 146 -4.21 2.72 4.26
CA TYR A 146 -3.11 2.41 5.17
C TYR A 146 -3.28 3.12 6.53
N LEU A 147 -3.72 4.38 6.54
CA LEU A 147 -4.06 5.10 7.78
C LEU A 147 -5.20 4.40 8.54
N GLY A 148 -6.21 3.90 7.84
CA GLY A 148 -7.26 3.07 8.43
C GLY A 148 -6.70 1.84 9.14
N VAL A 149 -5.78 1.12 8.49
CA VAL A 149 -5.09 -0.03 9.11
C VAL A 149 -4.22 0.39 10.30
N VAL A 150 -3.51 1.52 10.22
CA VAL A 150 -2.75 2.08 11.36
C VAL A 150 -3.68 2.37 12.54
N ALA A 151 -4.86 2.94 12.31
CA ALA A 151 -5.85 3.22 13.35
C ALA A 151 -6.42 1.93 13.96
N LEU A 152 -6.58 0.87 13.17
CA LEU A 152 -7.04 -0.46 13.60
C LEU A 152 -5.93 -1.31 14.24
N ALA A 153 -4.66 -0.96 14.06
CA ALA A 153 -3.55 -1.78 14.53
C ALA A 153 -3.53 -1.99 16.07
N PRO A 154 -3.73 -0.96 16.92
CA PRO A 154 -3.77 -1.16 18.37
C PRO A 154 -4.95 -2.03 18.88
N PRO A 155 -6.21 -1.84 18.47
CA PRO A 155 -7.30 -2.73 18.92
C PRO A 155 -7.09 -4.15 18.38
N MET A 156 -6.66 -4.31 17.13
CA MET A 156 -6.33 -5.62 16.57
C MET A 156 -5.18 -6.30 17.30
N TRP A 157 -4.20 -5.55 17.82
CA TRP A 157 -3.14 -6.13 18.65
C TRP A 157 -3.67 -6.72 19.96
N ARG A 158 -4.68 -6.11 20.57
CA ARG A 158 -5.34 -6.69 21.76
C ARG A 158 -6.09 -7.97 21.41
N VAL A 159 -6.78 -7.99 20.26
CA VAL A 159 -7.45 -9.19 19.73
C VAL A 159 -6.42 -10.29 19.45
N HIS A 160 -5.31 -9.95 18.80
CA HIS A 160 -4.22 -10.87 18.50
C HIS A 160 -3.60 -11.46 19.77
N LYS A 161 -3.38 -10.65 20.81
CA LYS A 161 -2.89 -11.17 22.10
C LYS A 161 -3.86 -12.15 22.76
N ARG A 162 -5.17 -12.01 22.53
CA ARG A 162 -6.21 -12.87 23.14
C ARG A 162 -6.50 -14.13 22.32
N PHE A 163 -6.44 -14.04 20.99
CA PHE A 163 -6.89 -15.09 20.08
C PHE A 163 -5.81 -15.63 19.14
N GLY A 164 -4.63 -15.02 19.09
CA GLY A 164 -3.49 -15.46 18.28
C GLY A 164 -3.85 -15.62 16.80
N VAL A 165 -3.59 -16.82 16.26
CA VAL A 165 -3.85 -17.20 14.85
C VAL A 165 -5.35 -17.19 14.51
N ALA A 166 -6.26 -17.29 15.48
CA ALA A 166 -7.69 -17.23 15.19
C ALA A 166 -8.13 -15.84 14.66
N ALA A 167 -7.42 -14.77 15.02
CA ALA A 167 -7.74 -13.42 14.55
C ALA A 167 -7.65 -13.27 13.01
N PRO A 168 -6.51 -13.60 12.33
CA PRO A 168 -6.45 -13.55 10.87
C PRO A 168 -7.38 -14.57 10.20
N VAL A 169 -7.61 -15.74 10.81
CA VAL A 169 -8.53 -16.76 10.26
C VAL A 169 -9.98 -16.25 10.24
N VAL A 170 -10.46 -15.65 11.33
CA VAL A 170 -11.82 -15.07 11.39
C VAL A 170 -11.97 -13.93 10.38
N LEU A 171 -10.95 -13.08 10.23
CA LEU A 171 -10.96 -12.04 9.21
C LEU A 171 -11.03 -12.61 7.80
N ALA A 172 -10.29 -13.69 7.50
CA ALA A 172 -10.33 -14.37 6.21
C ALA A 172 -11.71 -14.99 5.93
N PHE A 173 -12.36 -15.60 6.92
CA PHE A 173 -13.75 -16.04 6.79
C PHE A 173 -14.71 -14.88 6.55
N GLY A 174 -14.49 -13.73 7.22
CA GLY A 174 -15.23 -12.50 6.99
C GLY A 174 -15.10 -12.00 5.55
N VAL A 175 -13.90 -12.02 4.97
CA VAL A 175 -13.65 -11.70 3.56
C VAL A 175 -14.50 -12.59 2.64
N VAL A 176 -14.44 -13.92 2.83
CA VAL A 176 -15.19 -14.87 2.01
C VAL A 176 -16.70 -14.64 2.14
N ALA A 177 -17.21 -14.39 3.34
CA ALA A 177 -18.62 -14.10 3.57
C ALA A 177 -19.07 -12.79 2.90
N VAL A 178 -18.25 -11.73 3.00
CA VAL A 178 -18.54 -10.43 2.37
C VAL A 178 -18.49 -10.55 0.85
N ASP A 179 -17.52 -11.27 0.29
CA ASP A 179 -17.47 -11.50 -1.17
C ASP A 179 -18.65 -12.34 -1.64
N ALA A 180 -19.07 -13.37 -0.90
CA ALA A 180 -20.27 -14.14 -1.22
C ALA A 180 -21.53 -13.26 -1.23
N LEU A 181 -21.67 -12.33 -0.28
CA LEU A 181 -22.78 -11.37 -0.24
C LEU A 181 -22.69 -10.34 -1.37
N ARG A 182 -21.48 -9.87 -1.69
CA ARG A 182 -21.27 -8.89 -2.76
C ARG A 182 -21.60 -9.48 -4.14
N PHE A 183 -21.09 -10.66 -4.44
CA PHE A 183 -21.32 -11.32 -5.73
C PHE A 183 -22.68 -12.04 -5.80
N GLY A 184 -23.20 -12.54 -4.68
CA GLY A 184 -24.47 -13.26 -4.63
C GLY A 184 -25.72 -12.37 -4.45
N ALA A 185 -25.62 -11.30 -3.66
CA ALA A 185 -26.75 -10.41 -3.35
C ALA A 185 -26.63 -9.01 -3.99
N GLY A 186 -25.60 -8.77 -4.82
CA GLY A 186 -25.40 -7.50 -5.53
C GLY A 186 -25.09 -6.31 -4.61
N LEU A 187 -24.67 -6.55 -3.37
CA LEU A 187 -24.39 -5.51 -2.38
C LEU A 187 -23.00 -4.87 -2.61
N GLU A 188 -22.85 -4.15 -3.72
CA GLU A 188 -21.57 -3.54 -4.12
C GLU A 188 -20.95 -2.61 -3.07
N ARG A 189 -21.79 -1.99 -2.22
CA ARG A 189 -21.36 -1.11 -1.12
C ARG A 189 -20.51 -1.83 -0.08
N LEU A 190 -20.59 -3.16 0.00
CA LEU A 190 -19.73 -3.98 0.86
C LEU A 190 -18.28 -4.07 0.36
N GLY A 191 -17.97 -3.59 -0.84
CA GLY A 191 -16.60 -3.56 -1.36
C GLY A 191 -15.63 -2.81 -0.43
N LEU A 192 -16.07 -1.73 0.22
CA LEU A 192 -15.26 -1.00 1.21
C LEU A 192 -14.99 -1.83 2.47
N VAL A 193 -15.97 -2.61 2.90
CA VAL A 193 -15.83 -3.50 4.07
C VAL A 193 -14.89 -4.65 3.72
N ASN A 194 -15.05 -5.25 2.54
CA ASN A 194 -14.14 -6.30 2.08
C ASN A 194 -12.70 -5.79 2.00
N LEU A 195 -12.53 -4.58 1.47
CA LEU A 195 -11.24 -3.93 1.39
C LEU A 195 -10.57 -3.81 2.77
N ALA A 196 -11.31 -3.29 3.76
CA ALA A 196 -10.80 -3.18 5.12
C ALA A 196 -10.45 -4.55 5.73
N LEU A 197 -11.29 -5.57 5.50
CA LEU A 197 -11.08 -6.92 6.02
C LEU A 197 -9.85 -7.59 5.41
N VAL A 198 -9.70 -7.57 4.08
CA VAL A 198 -8.56 -8.17 3.36
C VAL A 198 -7.25 -7.57 3.85
N TRP A 199 -7.13 -6.25 3.86
CA TRP A 199 -5.88 -5.60 4.25
C TRP A 199 -5.58 -5.78 5.73
N THR A 200 -6.61 -5.77 6.59
CA THR A 200 -6.44 -6.05 8.03
C THR A 200 -6.04 -7.50 8.27
N ALA A 201 -6.57 -8.47 7.51
CA ALA A 201 -6.19 -9.88 7.61
C ALA A 201 -4.72 -10.09 7.24
N VAL A 202 -4.27 -9.51 6.11
CA VAL A 202 -2.86 -9.57 5.69
C VAL A 202 -1.95 -8.85 6.69
N HIS A 203 -2.40 -7.71 7.23
CA HIS A 203 -1.70 -7.01 8.30
C HIS A 203 -1.57 -7.85 9.58
N GLN A 204 -2.62 -8.58 9.97
CA GLN A 204 -2.62 -9.49 11.11
C GLN A 204 -1.64 -10.66 10.94
N LEU A 205 -1.44 -11.17 9.72
CA LEU A 205 -0.43 -12.20 9.47
C LEU A 205 0.98 -11.72 9.83
N GLY A 206 1.26 -10.42 9.65
CA GLY A 206 2.52 -9.81 10.06
C GLY A 206 2.75 -9.81 11.58
N TYR A 207 1.69 -9.91 12.40
CA TYR A 207 1.83 -9.95 13.87
C TYR A 207 2.37 -11.28 14.40
N LEU A 208 2.27 -12.34 13.59
CA LEU A 208 2.71 -13.70 13.93
C LEU A 208 4.23 -13.87 13.89
N TYR A 209 4.95 -12.93 13.27
CA TYR A 209 6.41 -12.90 13.20
C TYR A 209 6.99 -11.95 14.28
#